data_AF-B4QER6-F1
#
_entry.id   AF-B4QER6-F1
#
_cell.length_a   1.000
_cell.length_b   1.000
_cell.length_c   1.000
_cell.angle_alpha   90.00
_cell.angle_beta   90.00
_cell.angle_gamma   90.00
#
_symmetry.space_group_name_H-M   'P 1'
#
loop_
_entity.id
_entity.type
_entity.pdbx_description
1 polymer ?
#
loop_
_entity_poly.entity_id
_entity_poly.type
_entity_poly.pdbx_seq_one_letter_code
_entity_poly.pdbx_strand_id
1 'polypeptide(L)'
;MLIFYAKYAFIFWFFVGSNQGEMLLMDKISHDKTLLNVTACTQNCLEKGQMDFRSCLKDCRHNETFPGALRKVQENYQMNMICRTESEIVFQIDWVQHSRESEPAPNATYIIRVDAVKDNNKETTLYLSDDNFLILPGLESNSSHNITALAMHGDGSYSLIAKDQTFATLIRCYQPSKMGAVNLLRFVPQPDDLITLLPR
;
A
#
# COMPACT_ATOMS: atom_id res chain seq x y z
N MET A 1 -28.18 22.59 -14.88
CA MET A 1 -26.75 22.36 -15.16
C MET A 1 -25.93 22.01 -13.90
N LEU A 2 -26.22 22.54 -12.70
CA LEU A 2 -25.49 22.19 -11.46
C LEU A 2 -25.87 20.83 -10.81
N ILE A 3 -27.08 20.32 -11.07
CA ILE A 3 -27.60 19.11 -10.40
C ILE A 3 -27.00 17.81 -10.97
N PHE A 4 -26.48 17.83 -12.20
CA PHE A 4 -25.92 16.63 -12.82
C PHE A 4 -24.51 16.29 -12.29
N TYR A 5 -23.70 17.29 -11.91
CA TYR A 5 -22.34 17.06 -11.41
C TYR A 5 -22.31 16.37 -10.03
N ALA A 6 -23.30 16.62 -9.17
CA ALA A 6 -23.39 15.95 -7.87
C ALA A 6 -23.63 14.44 -8.01
N LYS A 7 -24.31 14.02 -9.09
CA LYS A 7 -24.65 12.61 -9.33
C LYS A 7 -23.43 11.77 -9.75
N TYR A 8 -22.49 12.36 -10.46
CA TYR A 8 -21.26 11.69 -10.90
C TYR A 8 -20.13 11.74 -9.87
N ALA A 9 -20.12 12.74 -8.99
CA ALA A 9 -19.15 12.80 -7.89
C ALA A 9 -19.31 11.65 -6.88
N PHE A 10 -20.55 11.22 -6.62
CA PHE A 10 -20.83 10.06 -5.75
C PHE A 10 -20.36 8.73 -6.36
N ILE A 11 -20.47 8.58 -7.67
CA ILE A 11 -20.08 7.35 -8.38
C ILE A 11 -18.55 7.21 -8.39
N PHE A 12 -17.82 8.32 -8.58
CA PHE A 12 -16.35 8.31 -8.51
C PHE A 12 -15.83 7.86 -7.14
N TRP A 13 -16.46 8.33 -6.04
CA TRP A 13 -16.10 7.88 -4.68
C TRP A 13 -16.43 6.40 -4.42
N PHE A 14 -17.47 5.87 -5.06
CA PHE A 14 -17.87 4.47 -4.87
C PHE A 14 -16.95 3.48 -5.61
N PHE A 15 -16.40 3.86 -6.77
CA PHE A 15 -15.58 2.96 -7.60
C PHE A 15 -14.06 3.07 -7.38
N VAL A 16 -13.54 4.17 -6.81
CA VAL A 16 -12.15 4.23 -6.33
C VAL A 16 -11.88 3.20 -5.22
N GLY A 17 -12.93 2.66 -4.59
CA GLY A 17 -12.84 1.59 -3.60
C GLY A 17 -12.90 0.16 -4.15
N SER A 18 -12.79 -0.10 -5.46
CA SER A 18 -13.03 -1.46 -6.00
C SER A 18 -11.78 -2.31 -6.28
N ASN A 19 -10.56 -1.76 -6.12
CA ASN A 19 -9.34 -2.54 -5.97
C ASN A 19 -8.80 -2.18 -4.59
N GLN A 20 -9.32 -2.84 -3.57
CA GLN A 20 -8.94 -2.61 -2.18
C GLN A 20 -8.16 -3.83 -1.73
N GLY A 21 -6.84 -3.85 -1.94
CA GLY A 21 -6.03 -4.61 -1.00
C GLY A 21 -6.22 -4.00 0.39
N GLU A 22 -6.18 -4.84 1.41
CA GLU A 22 -6.40 -4.43 2.78
C GLU A 22 -5.07 -3.92 3.37
N MET A 23 -5.15 -2.86 4.19
CA MET A 23 -4.00 -2.39 4.95
C MET A 23 -4.33 -2.43 6.45
N LEU A 24 -3.55 -3.20 7.21
CA LEU A 24 -3.80 -3.47 8.62
C LEU A 24 -2.69 -2.88 9.49
N LEU A 25 -3.08 -2.07 10.46
CA LEU A 25 -2.22 -1.61 11.55
C LEU A 25 -1.97 -2.76 12.53
N MET A 26 -0.70 -3.03 12.84
CA MET A 26 -0.27 -4.10 13.73
C MET A 26 0.12 -3.55 15.10
N ASP A 27 -0.48 -4.10 16.15
CA ASP A 27 -0.10 -3.83 17.54
C ASP A 27 1.19 -4.58 17.89
N LYS A 28 2.19 -3.86 18.41
CA LYS A 28 3.52 -4.28 18.90
C LYS A 28 3.89 -5.77 18.77
N ILE A 29 4.16 -6.25 17.55
CA ILE A 29 4.96 -7.47 17.37
C ILE A 29 6.41 -7.03 17.17
N SER A 30 7.17 -6.97 18.27
CA SER A 30 8.58 -6.57 18.28
C SER A 30 9.56 -7.73 18.01
N HIS A 31 9.18 -8.72 17.19
CA HIS A 31 10.06 -9.84 16.86
C HIS A 31 10.08 -10.02 15.34
N ASP A 32 11.12 -9.49 14.71
CA ASP A 32 11.26 -9.45 13.24
C ASP A 32 11.01 -10.81 12.57
N LYS A 33 11.40 -11.92 13.21
CA LYS A 33 11.21 -13.26 12.61
C LYS A 33 9.76 -13.74 12.60
N THR A 34 8.97 -13.47 13.63
CA THR A 34 7.58 -13.93 13.68
C THR A 34 6.71 -13.13 12.72
N LEU A 35 6.94 -11.82 12.62
CA LEU A 35 6.23 -10.96 11.66
C LEU A 35 6.50 -11.40 10.21
N LEU A 36 7.77 -11.63 9.86
CA LEU A 36 8.14 -12.06 8.51
C LEU A 36 7.53 -13.43 8.19
N ASN A 37 7.57 -14.39 9.12
CA ASN A 37 6.99 -15.71 8.97
C ASN A 37 5.46 -15.68 8.78
N VAL A 38 4.75 -14.92 9.64
CA VAL A 38 3.29 -14.75 9.55
C VAL A 38 2.92 -14.09 8.23
N THR A 39 3.69 -13.09 7.79
CA THR A 39 3.45 -12.42 6.52
C THR A 39 3.67 -13.35 5.34
N ALA A 40 4.75 -14.14 5.33
CA ALA A 40 5.01 -15.13 4.28
C ALA A 40 3.91 -16.19 4.21
N CYS A 41 3.45 -16.69 5.36
CA CYS A 41 2.29 -17.58 5.44
C CYS A 41 1.02 -16.93 4.86
N THR A 42 0.78 -15.66 5.22
CA THR A 42 -0.39 -14.90 4.74
C THR A 42 -0.36 -14.80 3.23
N GLN A 43 0.79 -14.43 2.65
CA GLN A 43 0.98 -14.35 1.20
C GLN A 43 0.76 -15.71 0.50
N ASN A 44 1.29 -16.80 1.05
CA ASN A 44 1.07 -18.16 0.51
C ASN A 44 -0.41 -18.59 0.58
N CYS A 45 -1.12 -18.21 1.65
CA CYS A 45 -2.55 -18.44 1.78
C CYS A 45 -3.35 -17.70 0.70
N LEU A 46 -2.98 -16.44 0.41
CA LEU A 46 -3.61 -15.64 -0.64
C LEU A 46 -3.37 -16.22 -2.03
N GLU A 47 -2.16 -16.70 -2.31
CA GLU A 47 -1.82 -17.35 -3.59
C GLU A 47 -2.65 -18.62 -3.85
N LYS A 48 -3.09 -19.30 -2.80
CA LYS A 48 -4.01 -20.45 -2.92
C LYS A 48 -5.45 -20.03 -3.21
N GLY A 49 -5.80 -18.75 -3.02
CA GLY A 49 -7.09 -18.16 -3.35
C GLY A 49 -8.27 -18.67 -2.51
N GLN A 50 -8.02 -19.25 -1.33
CA GLN A 50 -9.07 -19.88 -0.52
C GLN A 50 -9.72 -18.96 0.51
N MET A 51 -9.06 -17.87 0.88
CA MET A 51 -9.45 -16.97 1.97
C MET A 51 -9.05 -15.52 1.63
N ASP A 52 -9.71 -14.55 2.27
CA ASP A 52 -9.33 -13.13 2.18
C ASP A 52 -8.10 -12.81 3.04
N PHE A 53 -7.53 -11.61 2.84
CA PHE A 53 -6.32 -11.14 3.53
C PHE A 53 -6.43 -11.27 5.05
N ARG A 54 -7.51 -10.76 5.63
CA ARG A 54 -7.75 -10.80 7.07
C ARG A 54 -7.86 -12.22 7.63
N SER A 55 -8.54 -13.12 6.93
CA SER A 55 -8.69 -14.51 7.35
C SER A 55 -7.39 -15.27 7.24
N CYS A 56 -6.64 -15.09 6.14
CA CYS A 56 -5.29 -15.65 5.99
C CYS A 56 -4.36 -15.18 7.11
N LEU A 57 -4.35 -13.88 7.40
CA LEU A 57 -3.52 -13.33 8.48
C LEU A 57 -3.90 -13.91 9.84
N LYS A 58 -5.20 -14.04 10.13
CA LYS A 58 -5.69 -14.61 11.38
C LYS A 58 -5.30 -16.09 11.50
N ASP A 59 -5.45 -16.88 10.44
CA ASP A 59 -5.08 -18.29 10.44
C ASP A 59 -3.56 -18.47 10.64
N CYS A 60 -2.76 -17.72 9.90
CA CYS A 60 -1.29 -17.75 9.99
C CYS A 60 -0.72 -17.23 11.31
N ARG A 61 -1.49 -16.47 12.09
CA ARG A 61 -1.11 -16.10 13.46
C ARG A 61 -1.29 -17.24 14.46
N HIS A 62 -2.17 -18.18 14.17
CA HIS A 62 -2.49 -19.31 15.05
C HIS A 62 -1.81 -20.61 14.61
N ASN A 63 -1.63 -20.81 13.30
CA ASN A 63 -0.96 -21.96 12.72
C ASN A 63 0.53 -21.66 12.48
N GLU A 64 1.41 -22.47 13.07
CA GLU A 64 2.88 -22.34 12.94
C GLU A 64 3.44 -22.97 11.65
N THR A 65 2.59 -23.31 10.68
CA THR A 65 3.03 -23.83 9.38
C THR A 65 3.52 -22.69 8.50
N PHE A 66 4.81 -22.39 8.64
CA PHE A 66 5.48 -21.34 7.87
C PHE A 66 6.12 -21.90 6.60
N PRO A 67 6.06 -21.15 5.48
CA PRO A 67 6.72 -21.54 4.25
C PRO A 67 8.23 -21.31 4.37
N GLY A 68 9.01 -22.38 4.20
CA GLY A 68 10.46 -22.33 3.97
C GLY A 68 11.29 -21.63 5.07
N ALA A 69 12.58 -21.45 4.78
CA ALA A 69 13.46 -20.63 5.59
C ALA A 69 13.46 -19.19 5.05
N LEU A 70 13.39 -18.19 5.94
CA LEU A 70 13.43 -16.78 5.55
C LEU A 70 14.72 -16.47 4.78
N ARG A 71 14.57 -15.93 3.57
CA ARG A 71 15.72 -15.58 2.71
C ARG A 71 15.56 -14.19 2.12
N LYS A 72 16.61 -13.36 2.20
CA LYS A 72 16.62 -12.06 1.53
C LYS A 72 16.89 -12.25 0.04
N VAL A 73 16.05 -11.67 -0.79
CA VAL A 73 16.23 -11.55 -2.24
C VAL A 73 16.39 -10.07 -2.62
N GLN A 74 16.94 -9.83 -3.81
CA GLN A 74 17.06 -8.48 -4.35
C GLN A 74 16.18 -8.36 -5.58
N GLU A 75 15.10 -7.61 -5.43
CA GLU A 75 14.16 -7.30 -6.50
C GLU A 75 14.09 -5.79 -6.71
N ASN A 76 13.67 -5.38 -7.91
CA ASN A 76 13.65 -3.99 -8.31
C ASN A 76 12.31 -3.35 -7.95
N TYR A 77 12.05 -3.15 -6.67
CA TYR A 77 10.93 -2.31 -6.25
C TYR A 77 11.33 -0.84 -6.19
N GLN A 78 10.40 0.01 -6.58
CA GLN A 78 10.50 1.45 -6.44
C GLN A 78 9.33 1.96 -5.61
N MET A 79 9.63 2.67 -4.52
CA MET A 79 8.63 3.32 -3.69
C MET A 79 8.53 4.80 -4.05
N ASN A 80 7.35 5.23 -4.49
CA ASN A 80 7.07 6.60 -4.93
C ASN A 80 6.04 7.24 -3.99
N MET A 81 6.34 8.41 -3.43
CA MET A 81 5.33 9.20 -2.71
C MET A 81 4.41 9.86 -3.74
N ILE A 82 3.11 9.58 -3.65
CA ILE A 82 2.10 10.14 -4.56
C ILE A 82 1.58 11.46 -4.02
N CYS A 83 1.17 11.47 -2.75
CA CYS A 83 0.70 12.67 -2.09
C CYS A 83 0.92 12.60 -0.58
N ARG A 84 0.76 13.75 0.08
CA ARG A 84 0.82 13.89 1.53
C ARG A 84 -0.13 14.98 1.99
N THR A 85 -0.66 14.83 3.19
CA THR A 85 -1.49 15.81 3.88
C THR A 85 -0.81 16.22 5.19
N GLU A 86 -1.54 16.92 6.05
CA GLU A 86 -1.09 17.22 7.41
C GLU A 86 -1.06 16.00 8.33
N SER A 87 -1.73 14.89 7.98
CA SER A 87 -1.82 13.70 8.84
C SER A 87 -1.67 12.38 8.11
N GLU A 88 -1.42 12.41 6.81
CA GLU A 88 -1.36 11.20 5.98
C GLU A 88 -0.24 11.31 4.95
N ILE A 89 0.36 10.18 4.62
CA ILE A 89 1.28 10.06 3.48
C ILE A 89 0.85 8.86 2.65
N VAL A 90 0.81 9.05 1.33
CA VAL A 90 0.36 8.05 0.37
C VAL A 90 1.53 7.64 -0.53
N PHE A 91 1.74 6.34 -0.65
CA PHE A 91 2.79 5.74 -1.45
C PHE A 91 2.21 4.78 -2.48
N GLN A 92 2.94 4.65 -3.58
CA GLN A 92 2.78 3.56 -4.52
C GLN A 92 4.10 2.80 -4.62
N ILE A 93 4.02 1.49 -4.57
CA ILE A 93 5.15 0.59 -4.78
C ILE A 93 5.00 -0.04 -6.15
N ASP A 94 6.00 0.15 -7.01
CA ASP A 94 6.03 -0.41 -8.34
C ASP A 94 7.18 -1.40 -8.45
N TRP A 95 6.91 -2.57 -9.03
CA TRP A 95 7.96 -3.50 -9.43
C TRP A 95 8.43 -3.15 -10.85
N VAL A 96 9.73 -2.86 -10.99
CA VAL A 96 10.32 -2.36 -12.24
C VAL A 96 11.17 -3.45 -12.89
N GLN A 97 10.65 -4.04 -13.96
CA GLN A 97 11.42 -4.97 -14.77
C GLN A 97 12.34 -4.21 -15.75
N HIS A 98 13.63 -4.55 -15.74
CA HIS A 98 14.60 -4.03 -16.72
C HIS A 98 14.78 -4.97 -17.93
N SER A 99 14.05 -6.10 -17.96
CA SER A 99 14.11 -7.11 -19.01
C SER A 99 13.15 -6.79 -20.15
N ARG A 100 13.43 -7.31 -21.36
CA ARG A 100 12.58 -7.14 -22.55
C ARG A 100 11.37 -8.07 -22.57
N GLU A 101 11.30 -9.04 -21.67
CA GLU A 101 10.19 -9.97 -21.56
C GLU A 101 9.20 -9.43 -20.54
N SER A 102 7.90 -9.42 -20.88
CA SER A 102 6.82 -8.94 -20.01
C SER A 102 6.49 -10.01 -18.98
N GLU A 103 7.27 -10.09 -17.91
CA GLU A 103 6.89 -10.93 -16.76
C GLU A 103 5.90 -10.15 -15.87
N PRO A 104 4.88 -10.82 -15.33
CA PRO A 104 4.01 -10.19 -14.34
C PRO A 104 4.83 -9.85 -13.08
N ALA A 105 4.44 -8.76 -12.40
CA ALA A 105 5.02 -8.44 -11.11
C ALA A 105 4.81 -9.62 -10.13
N PRO A 106 5.83 -9.96 -9.32
CA PRO A 106 5.70 -11.01 -8.35
C PRO A 106 4.63 -10.66 -7.31
N ASN A 107 3.82 -11.63 -6.92
CA ASN A 107 2.86 -11.44 -5.85
C ASN A 107 3.62 -11.26 -4.52
N ALA A 108 3.28 -10.20 -3.78
CA ALA A 108 3.94 -9.89 -2.53
C ALA A 108 2.97 -9.18 -1.58
N THR A 109 3.15 -9.44 -0.29
CA THR A 109 2.57 -8.65 0.80
C THR A 109 3.62 -7.66 1.29
N TYR A 110 3.25 -6.40 1.46
CA TYR A 110 4.10 -5.32 1.90
C TYR A 110 4.04 -5.12 3.41
N ILE A 111 5.21 -5.02 4.04
CA ILE A 111 5.37 -4.63 5.45
C ILE A 111 5.92 -3.21 5.47
N ILE A 112 5.22 -2.29 6.15
CA ILE A 112 5.62 -0.90 6.27
C ILE A 112 5.81 -0.57 7.73
N ARG A 113 7.03 -0.16 8.08
CA ARG A 113 7.40 0.31 9.41
C ARG A 113 7.56 1.82 9.37
N VAL A 114 6.90 2.50 10.30
CA VAL A 114 6.96 3.95 10.46
C VAL A 114 7.49 4.29 11.85
N ASP A 115 8.60 5.02 11.88
CA ASP A 115 9.23 5.52 13.09
C ASP A 115 9.22 7.06 13.07
N ALA A 116 8.85 7.70 14.19
CA ALA A 116 8.92 9.16 14.30
C ALA A 116 10.38 9.61 14.49
N VAL A 117 10.82 10.66 13.77
CA VAL A 117 12.21 11.15 13.84
C VAL A 117 12.49 11.92 15.12
N LYS A 118 11.50 12.64 15.67
CA LYS A 118 11.68 13.60 16.76
C LYS A 118 11.30 13.08 18.15
N ASP A 119 10.72 11.90 18.26
CA ASP A 119 10.25 11.34 19.53
C ASP A 119 10.84 9.95 19.77
N ASN A 120 11.87 9.88 20.64
CA ASN A 120 12.44 8.61 21.10
C ASN A 120 11.44 7.73 21.90
N ASN A 121 10.28 8.27 22.26
CA ASN A 121 9.26 7.60 23.08
C ASN A 121 7.97 7.27 22.33
N LYS A 122 7.87 7.53 21.01
CA LYS A 122 6.70 7.12 20.22
C LYS A 122 6.89 5.71 19.68
N GLU A 123 5.83 4.91 19.81
CA GLU A 123 5.79 3.52 19.38
C GLU A 123 5.94 3.41 17.86
N THR A 124 6.84 2.55 17.42
CA THR A 124 6.95 2.14 16.02
C THR A 124 5.59 1.63 15.53
N THR A 125 5.10 2.24 14.46
CA THR A 125 3.82 1.85 13.85
C THR A 125 4.11 0.89 12.70
N LEU A 126 3.47 -0.29 12.71
CA LEU A 126 3.66 -1.31 11.70
C LEU A 126 2.37 -1.50 10.90
N TYR A 127 2.47 -1.51 9.58
CA TYR A 127 1.38 -1.77 8.68
C TYR A 127 1.69 -2.95 7.78
N LEU A 128 0.65 -3.68 7.41
CA LEU A 128 0.72 -4.81 6.49
C LEU A 128 -0.31 -4.63 5.38
N SER A 129 0.06 -4.82 4.12
CA SER A 129 -0.90 -4.74 3.01
C SER A 129 -0.58 -5.68 1.86
N ASP A 130 -1.60 -6.24 1.24
CA ASP A 130 -1.52 -6.98 -0.02
C ASP A 130 -1.68 -6.07 -1.27
N ASP A 131 -1.87 -4.76 -1.09
CA ASP A 131 -1.92 -3.79 -2.17
C ASP A 131 -0.60 -3.05 -2.35
N ASN A 132 -0.34 -2.60 -3.57
CA ASN A 132 0.80 -1.78 -3.89
C ASN A 132 0.57 -0.27 -3.67
N PHE A 133 -0.69 0.13 -3.43
CA PHE A 133 -1.08 1.50 -3.08
C PHE A 133 -1.38 1.61 -1.58
N LEU A 134 -0.61 2.43 -0.88
CA LEU A 134 -0.55 2.43 0.59
C LEU A 134 -0.88 3.81 1.13
N ILE A 135 -1.81 3.88 2.08
CA ILE A 135 -2.18 5.10 2.78
C ILE A 135 -1.75 4.96 4.23
N LEU A 136 -0.84 5.82 4.69
CA LEU A 136 -0.39 5.84 6.08
C LEU A 136 -1.16 6.93 6.86
N PRO A 137 -2.24 6.60 7.59
CA PRO A 137 -3.05 7.59 8.29
C PRO A 137 -2.52 7.88 9.69
N GLY A 138 -3.02 8.97 10.30
CA GLY A 138 -2.83 9.27 11.72
C GLY A 138 -1.43 9.76 12.09
N LEU A 139 -0.69 10.28 11.12
CA LEU A 139 0.64 10.85 11.33
C LEU A 139 0.55 12.25 11.95
N GLU A 140 1.60 12.64 12.66
CA GLU A 140 1.66 13.94 13.31
C GLU A 140 1.97 15.04 12.29
N SER A 141 1.21 16.14 12.34
CA SER A 141 1.39 17.30 11.47
C SER A 141 2.72 18.01 11.67
N ASN A 142 3.29 18.52 10.56
CA ASN A 142 4.58 19.21 10.54
C ASN A 142 5.73 18.41 11.17
N SER A 143 5.72 17.09 10.97
CA SER A 143 6.72 16.19 11.54
C SER A 143 7.33 15.30 10.47
N SER A 144 8.51 14.76 10.78
CA SER A 144 9.23 13.84 9.89
C SER A 144 9.17 12.43 10.44
N HIS A 145 8.97 11.47 9.55
CA HIS A 145 8.85 10.05 9.82
C HIS A 145 9.84 9.28 8.96
N ASN A 146 10.54 8.33 9.55
CA ASN A 146 11.36 7.37 8.83
C ASN A 146 10.49 6.17 8.48
N ILE A 147 10.54 5.79 7.21
CA ILE A 147 9.73 4.71 6.68
C ILE A 147 10.67 3.64 6.14
N THR A 148 10.45 2.41 6.60
CA THR A 148 11.09 1.20 6.10
C THR A 148 10.02 0.32 5.47
N ALA A 149 10.25 -0.13 4.25
CA ALA A 149 9.29 -0.94 3.49
C ALA A 149 9.95 -2.22 2.98
N LEU A 150 9.23 -3.33 3.08
CA LEU A 150 9.65 -4.67 2.67
C LEU A 150 8.54 -5.30 1.81
N ALA A 151 8.93 -6.05 0.78
CA ALA A 151 8.04 -6.98 0.07
C ALA A 151 8.30 -8.40 0.57
N MET A 152 7.25 -9.16 0.85
CA MET A 152 7.30 -10.54 1.33
C MET A 152 6.56 -11.47 0.39
N HIS A 153 7.18 -12.59 0.03
CA HIS A 153 6.63 -13.60 -0.86
C HIS A 153 6.14 -14.83 -0.08
N GLY A 154 5.26 -15.61 -0.72
CA GLY A 154 4.67 -16.81 -0.13
C GLY A 154 5.65 -17.95 0.15
N ASP A 155 6.86 -17.90 -0.40
CA ASP A 155 7.91 -18.90 -0.20
C ASP A 155 8.87 -18.57 0.97
N GLY A 156 8.63 -17.47 1.67
CA GLY A 156 9.49 -16.96 2.74
C GLY A 156 10.65 -16.09 2.26
N SER A 157 10.72 -15.79 0.95
CA SER A 157 11.66 -14.79 0.46
C SER A 157 11.14 -13.37 0.68
N TYR A 158 12.06 -12.42 0.92
CA TYR A 158 11.71 -11.01 1.10
C TYR A 158 12.70 -10.07 0.46
N SER A 159 12.20 -8.94 -0.05
CA SER A 159 13.00 -7.86 -0.64
C SER A 159 12.88 -6.59 0.18
N LEU A 160 13.99 -5.86 0.34
CA LEU A 160 14.02 -4.57 1.01
C LEU A 160 13.81 -3.46 -0.02
N ILE A 161 12.71 -2.74 0.12
CA ILE A 161 12.29 -1.69 -0.82
C ILE A 161 12.91 -0.36 -0.42
N ALA A 162 12.73 0.02 0.84
CA ALA A 162 13.26 1.24 1.41
C ALA A 162 13.67 1.00 2.86
N LYS A 163 14.74 1.68 3.30
CA LYS A 163 15.23 1.62 4.68
C LYS A 163 15.42 3.02 5.22
N ASP A 164 14.72 3.32 6.31
CA ASP A 164 14.81 4.58 7.05
C ASP A 164 14.67 5.82 6.15
N GLN A 165 13.84 5.73 5.11
CA GLN A 165 13.63 6.83 4.18
C GLN A 165 12.72 7.87 4.84
N THR A 166 13.21 9.10 4.95
CA THR A 166 12.49 10.16 5.66
C THR A 166 11.46 10.84 4.78
N PHE A 167 10.23 10.93 5.28
CA PHE A 167 9.14 11.70 4.71
C PHE A 167 8.56 12.66 5.75
N ALA A 168 7.95 13.75 5.30
CA ALA A 168 7.39 14.74 6.21
C ALA A 168 5.94 15.03 5.86
N THR A 169 5.10 15.19 6.89
CA THR A 169 3.73 15.69 6.75
C THR A 169 3.71 17.19 6.53
N LEU A 170 2.59 17.71 6.03
CA LEU A 170 2.39 19.14 5.85
C LEU A 170 2.09 19.83 7.18
N ILE A 171 2.25 21.15 7.20
CA ILE A 171 1.75 21.99 8.30
C ILE A 171 0.22 21.92 8.37
N ARG A 172 -0.33 22.16 9.56
CA ARG A 172 -1.77 22.21 9.74
C ARG A 172 -2.41 23.30 8.88
N CYS A 173 -3.56 23.00 8.30
CA CYS A 173 -4.30 23.88 7.42
C CYS A 173 -3.48 24.36 6.20
N TYR A 174 -2.56 23.51 5.71
CA TYR A 174 -1.77 23.86 4.54
C TYR A 174 -2.67 24.22 3.35
N GLN A 175 -2.45 25.41 2.79
CA GLN A 175 -3.09 25.85 1.56
C GLN A 175 -2.04 25.99 0.47
N PRO A 176 -2.21 25.32 -0.69
CA PRO A 176 -1.30 25.52 -1.81
C PRO A 176 -1.42 26.96 -2.30
N SER A 177 -0.29 27.67 -2.40
CA SER A 177 -0.28 29.08 -2.82
C SER A 177 -0.68 29.28 -4.28
N LYS A 178 -0.49 28.25 -5.13
CA LYS A 178 -0.90 28.22 -6.54
C LYS A 178 -1.26 26.78 -6.92
N MET A 179 -2.41 26.59 -7.56
CA MET A 179 -2.78 25.33 -8.20
C MET A 179 -2.71 25.53 -9.71
N GLY A 180 -1.96 24.67 -10.41
CA GLY A 180 -1.89 24.68 -11.87
C GLY A 180 -3.16 24.12 -12.51
N ALA A 181 -3.30 24.30 -13.83
CA ALA A 181 -4.37 23.64 -14.58
C ALA A 181 -4.22 22.12 -14.50
N VAL A 182 -5.30 21.43 -14.14
CA VAL A 182 -5.35 19.96 -14.11
C VAL A 182 -5.76 19.48 -15.50
N ASN A 183 -4.85 18.76 -16.17
CA ASN A 183 -5.12 18.16 -17.47
C ASN A 183 -5.29 16.65 -17.30
N LEU A 184 -6.44 16.13 -17.71
CA LEU A 184 -6.67 14.69 -17.78
C LEU A 184 -5.77 14.10 -18.87
N LEU A 185 -4.77 13.29 -18.48
CA LEU A 185 -3.83 12.70 -19.44
C LEU A 185 -4.50 11.69 -20.37
N ARG A 186 -5.39 10.85 -19.82
CA ARG A 186 -6.11 9.82 -20.57
C ARG A 186 -7.33 9.34 -19.79
N PHE A 187 -8.45 9.15 -20.47
CA PHE A 187 -9.61 8.42 -19.94
C PHE A 187 -9.49 6.96 -20.37
N VAL A 188 -9.58 6.03 -19.43
CA VAL A 188 -9.65 4.59 -19.72
C VAL A 188 -11.08 4.14 -19.37
N PRO A 189 -11.95 3.92 -20.36
CA PRO A 189 -13.32 3.48 -20.10
C PRO A 189 -13.31 2.08 -19.49
N GLN A 190 -14.15 1.86 -18.47
CA GLN A 190 -14.34 0.51 -17.93
C GLN A 190 -15.31 -0.28 -18.83
N PRO A 191 -15.22 -1.62 -18.87
CA PRO A 191 -16.02 -2.46 -19.78
C PRO A 191 -17.54 -2.25 -19.64
N ASP A 192 -18.01 -1.89 -18.44
CA ASP A 192 -19.43 -1.66 -18.15
C ASP A 192 -19.98 -0.32 -18.70
N ASP A 193 -19.11 0.60 -19.12
CA ASP A 193 -19.50 1.89 -19.71
C ASP A 193 -19.88 1.78 -21.21
N LEU A 194 -19.65 0.62 -21.85
CA LEU A 194 -19.94 0.39 -23.28
C LEU A 194 -21.43 0.24 -23.59
N ILE A 195 -22.29 -0.03 -22.61
CA ILE A 195 -23.73 -0.26 -22.84
C ILE A 195 -24.51 1.06 -22.93
N THR A 196 -23.99 2.16 -22.38
CA THR A 196 -24.73 3.43 -22.23
C THR A 196 -24.42 4.49 -23.28
N LEU A 197 -23.54 4.22 -24.26
CA LEU A 197 -23.09 5.21 -25.26
C LEU A 197 -23.56 4.92 -26.71
N LEU A 198 -24.69 4.23 -26.91
CA LEU A 198 -25.36 4.22 -28.22
C LEU A 198 -26.47 5.29 -28.26
N PRO A 199 -26.37 6.30 -29.15
CA PRO A 199 -27.44 7.26 -29.34
C PRO A 199 -28.63 6.60 -30.05
N ARG A 200 -29.85 6.83 -29.54
CA ARG A 200 -31.08 6.74 -30.34
C ARG A 200 -31.32 8.07 -31.04
#